data_AF-A0A2V8GKK6-F1
#
_entry.id   AF-A0A2V8GKK6-F1
#
_cell.length_a   1.000
_cell.length_b   1.000
_cell.length_c   1.000
_cell.angle_alpha   90.00
_cell.angle_beta   90.00
_cell.angle_gamma   90.00
#
_symmetry.space_group_name_H-M   'P 1'
#
loop_
_entity.id
_entity.type
_entity.pdbx_description
1 polymer ?
#
loop_
_entity_poly.entity_id
_entity_poly.type
_entity_poly.pdbx_seq_one_letter_code
_entity_poly.pdbx_strand_id
1 'polypeptide(L)'
;MITRCDLKRAFHLNIEDREYATWPLQTYPSPEEPHMAVRQQHVVREPTVLVETETVDTGERKELFGRTARHVITTRRVTSLGRAKQAPGKTVTDGWYIDLDTSISCDPSWRPVAYGRAFLVTRKPGEQW
;
A
#
# COMPACT_ATOMS: atom_id res chain seq x y z
N MET A 1 4.45 7.24 -25.93
CA MET A 1 5.32 7.52 -24.76
C MET A 1 5.68 6.20 -24.11
N ILE A 2 6.97 5.98 -23.81
CA ILE A 2 7.47 4.80 -23.10
C ILE A 2 8.01 5.26 -21.74
N THR A 3 7.58 4.63 -20.66
CA THR A 3 8.06 4.98 -19.31
C THR A 3 9.00 3.91 -18.76
N ARG A 4 10.19 4.33 -18.35
CA ARG A 4 11.21 3.49 -17.73
C ARG A 4 11.35 3.88 -16.27
N CYS A 5 10.54 3.25 -15.43
CA CYS A 5 10.49 3.51 -14.00
C CYS A 5 11.82 3.20 -13.29
N ASP A 6 12.53 2.17 -13.78
CA ASP A 6 13.87 1.76 -13.34
C ASP A 6 14.91 2.86 -13.59
N LEU A 7 14.78 3.59 -14.71
CA LEU A 7 15.65 4.71 -15.07
C LEU A 7 15.11 6.07 -14.60
N LYS A 8 13.93 6.10 -13.97
CA LYS A 8 13.17 7.31 -13.62
C LYS A 8 13.02 8.28 -14.80
N ARG A 9 12.75 7.75 -16.00
CA ARG A 9 12.64 8.53 -17.25
C ARG A 9 11.42 8.14 -18.08
N ALA A 10 10.91 9.10 -18.84
CA ALA A 10 9.94 8.90 -19.89
C ALA A 10 10.54 9.27 -21.25
N PHE A 11 10.24 8.48 -22.27
CA PHE A 11 10.66 8.68 -23.64
C PHE A 11 9.42 9.00 -24.48
N HIS A 12 9.43 10.18 -25.10
CA HIS A 12 8.44 10.55 -26.10
C HIS A 12 9.01 10.18 -27.47
N LEU A 13 8.33 9.29 -28.18
CA LEU A 13 8.73 8.84 -29.52
C LEU A 13 7.99 9.64 -30.57
N ASN A 14 8.71 10.20 -31.54
CA ASN A 14 8.18 10.63 -32.81
C ASN A 14 8.48 9.54 -33.84
N ILE A 15 7.45 8.82 -34.27
CA ILE A 15 7.60 7.65 -35.14
C ILE A 15 7.91 8.06 -36.59
N GLU A 16 7.38 9.21 -37.04
CA GLU A 16 7.55 9.69 -38.41
C GLU A 16 9.00 10.13 -38.64
N ASP A 17 9.52 10.96 -37.74
CA ASP A 17 10.90 11.48 -37.82
C ASP A 17 11.94 10.50 -37.27
N ARG A 18 11.50 9.38 -36.67
CA ARG A 18 12.35 8.38 -35.99
C ARG A 18 13.21 8.99 -34.87
N GLU A 19 12.68 10.02 -34.22
CA GLU A 19 13.35 10.72 -33.14
C GLU A 19 12.69 10.44 -31.78
N TYR A 20 13.42 10.71 -30.71
CA TYR A 20 12.86 10.64 -29.36
C TYR A 20 13.35 11.78 -28.47
N ALA A 21 12.46 12.26 -27.62
CA ALA A 21 12.77 13.18 -26.53
C ALA A 21 12.71 12.44 -25.19
N THR A 22 13.60 12.78 -24.26
CA THR A 22 13.67 12.15 -22.94
C THR A 22 13.34 13.15 -21.85
N TRP A 23 12.52 12.74 -20.89
CA TRP A 23 12.08 13.57 -19.78
C TRP A 23 12.30 12.82 -18.45
N PRO A 24 12.78 13.47 -17.39
CA PRO A 24 12.81 12.86 -16.07
C PRO A 24 11.38 12.62 -15.56
N LEU A 25 11.16 11.52 -14.85
CA LEU A 25 9.92 11.36 -14.08
C LEU A 25 9.94 12.34 -12.91
N GLN A 26 8.81 13.00 -12.70
CA GLN A 26 8.63 13.90 -11.55
C GLN A 26 8.92 13.10 -10.27
N THR A 27 9.75 13.65 -9.39
CA THR A 27 9.93 13.14 -8.04
C THR A 27 9.14 14.03 -7.10
N TYR A 28 8.26 13.45 -6.28
CA TYR A 28 7.70 14.20 -5.16
C TYR A 28 8.82 14.55 -4.18
N PRO A 29 8.85 15.77 -3.63
CA PRO A 29 9.85 16.14 -2.64
C PRO A 29 9.86 15.12 -1.50
N SER A 30 11.06 14.71 -1.10
CA SER A 30 11.24 13.89 0.10
C SER A 30 10.81 14.73 1.31
N PRO A 31 10.04 14.18 2.26
CA PRO A 31 9.81 14.79 3.58
C PRO A 31 11.03 15.24 4.39
N GLU A 32 12.24 15.01 3.88
CA GLU A 32 13.49 15.59 4.41
C GLU A 32 13.69 17.05 3.98
N GLU A 33 12.93 17.56 3.02
CA GLU A 33 12.76 19.00 2.87
C GLU A 33 11.95 19.50 4.06
N PRO A 34 12.42 20.54 4.78
CA PRO A 34 11.71 21.08 5.92
C PRO A 34 10.38 21.66 5.41
N HIS A 35 9.34 20.83 5.41
CA HIS A 35 7.98 21.31 5.40
C HIS A 35 7.94 22.31 6.55
N MET A 36 7.79 23.59 6.23
CA MET A 36 7.34 24.61 7.16
C MET A 36 6.17 23.96 7.87
N ALA A 37 6.42 23.47 9.08
CA ALA A 37 5.45 22.70 9.81
C ALA A 37 4.29 23.65 10.02
N VAL A 38 3.23 23.48 9.24
CA VAL A 38 1.92 23.97 9.67
C VAL A 38 1.73 23.20 10.95
N ARG A 39 2.01 23.87 12.07
CA ARG A 39 1.77 23.38 13.42
C ARG A 39 0.26 23.30 13.52
N GLN A 40 -0.32 22.27 12.90
CA GLN A 40 -1.64 21.82 13.23
C GLN A 40 -1.53 21.53 14.70
N GLN A 41 -2.13 22.39 15.52
CA GLN A 41 -2.36 22.09 16.91
C GLN A 41 -3.21 20.81 16.87
N HIS A 42 -2.55 19.65 17.01
CA HIS A 42 -3.24 18.44 17.37
C HIS A 42 -3.87 18.74 18.73
N VAL A 43 -5.17 19.04 18.70
CA VAL A 43 -5.99 18.98 19.89
C VAL A 43 -5.90 17.53 20.34
N VAL A 44 -5.12 17.28 21.40
CA VAL A 44 -5.02 15.95 22.00
C VAL A 44 -6.41 15.62 22.52
N ARG A 45 -7.17 14.87 21.72
CA ARG A 45 -8.43 14.26 22.13
C ARG A 45 -8.12 12.89 22.68
N GLU A 46 -8.73 12.55 23.81
CA GLU A 46 -8.63 11.20 24.36
C GLU A 46 -9.04 10.16 23.29
N PRO A 47 -8.30 9.05 23.16
CA PRO A 47 -8.60 8.03 22.18
C PRO A 47 -9.98 7.44 22.44
N THR A 48 -10.83 7.44 21.42
CA THR A 48 -12.20 6.94 21.50
C THR A 48 -12.32 5.49 21.03
N VAL A 49 -11.31 4.95 20.36
CA VAL A 49 -11.27 3.55 19.91
C VAL A 49 -9.84 3.05 19.98
N LEU A 50 -9.65 1.86 20.54
CA LEU A 50 -8.41 1.09 20.49
C LEU A 50 -8.50 0.10 19.32
N VAL A 51 -7.52 0.14 18.43
CA VAL A 51 -7.40 -0.80 17.32
C VAL A 51 -6.11 -1.58 17.47
N GLU A 52 -6.23 -2.87 17.76
CA GLU A 52 -5.10 -3.79 17.85
C GLU A 52 -5.02 -4.61 16.56
N THR A 53 -3.84 -4.70 15.97
CA THR A 53 -3.59 -5.51 14.78
C THR A 53 -2.45 -6.47 15.05
N GLU A 54 -2.74 -7.75 14.94
CA GLU A 54 -1.79 -8.84 15.08
C GLU A 54 -1.61 -9.48 13.71
N THR A 55 -0.37 -9.74 13.30
CA THR A 55 -0.05 -10.29 11.97
C THR A 55 0.92 -11.44 12.16
N VAL A 56 0.55 -12.62 11.68
CA VAL A 56 1.31 -13.87 11.85
C VAL A 56 1.57 -14.46 10.48
N ASP A 57 2.84 -14.63 10.12
CA ASP A 57 3.26 -15.43 8.97
C ASP A 57 3.25 -16.89 9.39
N THR A 58 2.51 -17.75 8.68
CA THR A 58 2.38 -19.16 9.04
C THR A 58 3.61 -20.00 8.67
N GLY A 59 4.53 -19.43 7.89
CA GLY A 59 5.68 -20.12 7.31
C GLY A 59 5.37 -20.83 5.99
N GLU A 60 4.09 -20.95 5.59
CA GLU A 60 3.73 -21.59 4.34
C GLU A 60 4.05 -20.72 3.13
N ARG A 61 4.51 -21.36 2.05
CA ARG A 61 4.93 -20.71 0.80
C ARG A 61 4.26 -21.38 -0.41
N LYS A 62 3.85 -20.58 -1.39
CA LYS A 62 3.22 -21.08 -2.63
C LYS A 62 3.55 -20.18 -3.81
N GLU A 63 3.72 -20.77 -4.99
CA GLU A 63 3.87 -20.03 -6.24
C GLU A 63 2.51 -19.49 -6.71
N LEU A 64 2.42 -18.17 -6.88
CA LEU A 64 1.29 -17.45 -7.45
C LEU A 64 1.81 -16.40 -8.44
N PHE A 65 1.31 -16.41 -9.67
CA PHE A 65 1.77 -15.50 -10.74
C PHE A 65 3.30 -15.54 -11.00
N GLY A 66 3.91 -16.73 -10.85
CA GLY A 66 5.36 -16.93 -11.01
C GLY A 66 6.20 -16.26 -9.93
N ARG A 67 5.61 -15.98 -8.77
CA ARG A 67 6.27 -15.41 -7.59
C ARG A 67 5.92 -16.24 -6.36
N THR A 68 6.88 -16.34 -5.45
CA THR A 68 6.66 -16.97 -4.15
C THR A 68 5.83 -16.05 -3.25
N ALA A 69 4.64 -16.51 -2.89
CA ALA A 69 3.75 -15.86 -1.93
C ALA A 69 3.89 -16.47 -0.53
N ARG A 70 3.67 -15.64 0.51
CA ARG A 70 3.66 -16.02 1.92
C ARG A 70 2.23 -16.05 2.46
N HIS A 71 1.89 -17.08 3.22
CA HIS A 71 0.61 -17.14 3.91
C HIS A 71 0.69 -16.33 5.21
N VAL A 72 -0.18 -15.33 5.34
CA VAL A 72 -0.21 -14.42 6.48
C VAL A 72 -1.63 -14.28 6.99
N ILE A 73 -1.80 -14.48 8.29
CA ILE A 73 -3.07 -14.28 8.98
C ILE A 73 -2.99 -12.99 9.79
N THR A 74 -3.90 -12.07 9.53
CA THR A 74 -4.02 -10.80 10.26
C THR A 74 -5.28 -10.79 11.11
N THR A 75 -5.14 -10.58 12.41
CA THR A 75 -6.26 -10.38 13.32
C THR A 75 -6.34 -8.91 13.73
N ARG A 76 -7.47 -8.26 13.42
CA ARG A 76 -7.77 -6.90 13.84
C ARG A 76 -8.85 -6.90 14.92
N ARG A 77 -8.55 -6.35 16.09
CA ARG A 77 -9.49 -6.15 17.19
C ARG A 77 -9.78 -4.67 17.34
N VAL A 78 -11.04 -4.33 17.47
CA VAL A 78 -11.53 -2.97 17.70
C VAL A 78 -12.24 -2.96 19.04
N THR A 79 -11.77 -2.12 19.95
CA THR A 79 -12.34 -1.93 21.28
C THR A 79 -12.74 -0.47 21.42
N SER A 80 -14.00 -0.20 21.73
CA SER A 80 -14.49 1.16 21.92
C SER A 80 -14.08 1.69 23.29
N LEU A 81 -13.53 2.91 23.31
CA LEU A 81 -13.08 3.62 24.52
C LEU A 81 -13.95 4.85 24.75
N GLY A 82 -14.32 5.11 26.00
CA GLY A 82 -15.13 6.28 26.36
C GLY A 82 -16.49 6.32 25.64
N ARG A 83 -16.80 7.43 24.95
CA ARG A 83 -18.10 7.69 24.31
C ARG A 83 -18.22 7.25 22.84
N ALA A 84 -17.33 6.41 22.34
CA ALA A 84 -17.43 5.95 20.95
C ALA A 84 -18.73 5.17 20.70
N LYS A 85 -19.44 5.55 19.62
CA LYS A 85 -20.64 4.84 19.14
C LYS A 85 -20.30 3.61 18.27
N GLN A 86 -19.01 3.36 18.02
CA GLN A 86 -18.58 2.22 17.22
C GLN A 86 -18.79 0.94 18.02
N ALA A 87 -19.30 -0.12 17.38
CA ALA A 87 -19.39 -1.42 18.02
C ALA A 87 -18.00 -2.06 18.09
N PRO A 88 -17.63 -2.70 19.21
CA PRO A 88 -16.42 -3.51 19.26
C PRO A 88 -16.54 -4.67 18.26
N GLY A 89 -15.41 -5.11 17.72
CA GLY A 89 -15.41 -6.15 16.70
C GLY A 89 -14.05 -6.79 16.50
N LYS A 90 -14.07 -8.04 16.02
CA LYS A 90 -12.87 -8.78 15.63
C LYS A 90 -13.01 -9.18 14.17
N THR A 91 -11.99 -8.87 13.37
CA THR A 91 -11.89 -9.29 11.97
C THR A 91 -10.62 -10.11 11.81
N VAL A 92 -10.75 -11.30 11.22
CA VAL A 92 -9.61 -12.14 10.85
C VAL A 92 -9.51 -12.15 9.33
N THR A 93 -8.32 -11.89 8.81
CA THR A 93 -8.02 -11.91 7.39
C THR A 93 -6.92 -12.94 7.15
N ASP A 94 -7.27 -13.99 6.42
CA ASP A 94 -6.36 -15.02 5.93
C ASP A 94 -6.08 -14.72 4.45
N GLY A 95 -4.81 -14.62 4.08
CA GLY A 95 -4.44 -14.32 2.70
C GLY A 95 -3.00 -14.65 2.35
N TRP A 96 -2.78 -14.74 1.04
CA TRP A 96 -1.47 -14.90 0.43
C TRP A 96 -0.92 -13.56 -0.04
N TYR A 97 0.30 -13.22 0.38
CA TYR A 97 0.96 -11.96 0.08
C TYR A 97 2.23 -12.19 -0.72
N ILE A 98 2.40 -11.43 -1.79
CA ILE A 98 3.62 -11.41 -2.59
C ILE A 98 4.36 -10.13 -2.25
N ASP A 99 5.62 -10.25 -1.86
CA ASP A 99 6.50 -9.09 -1.68
C ASP A 99 6.95 -8.60 -3.06
N LEU A 100 6.47 -7.41 -3.44
CA LEU A 100 6.84 -6.77 -4.69
C LEU A 100 7.98 -5.79 -4.44
N ASP A 101 8.98 -5.80 -5.32
CA ASP A 101 10.00 -4.76 -5.34
C ASP A 101 9.38 -3.45 -5.86
N THR A 102 9.15 -2.51 -4.95
CA THR A 102 8.53 -1.22 -5.24
C THR A 102 9.52 -0.20 -5.80
N SER A 103 10.83 -0.51 -5.86
CA SER A 103 11.85 0.40 -6.43
C SER A 103 11.62 0.69 -7.91
N ILE A 104 11.05 -0.28 -8.62
CA ILE A 104 10.69 -0.23 -10.05
C ILE A 104 9.35 0.51 -10.27
N SER A 105 8.72 1.06 -9.24
CA SER A 105 7.49 1.84 -9.43
C SER A 105 7.75 3.16 -10.15
N CYS A 106 6.82 3.50 -11.06
CA CYS A 106 6.74 4.81 -11.70
C CYS A 106 6.01 5.85 -10.84
N ASP A 107 5.43 5.43 -9.73
CA ASP A 107 4.73 6.32 -8.79
C ASP A 107 5.74 7.18 -8.02
N PRO A 108 5.72 8.52 -8.19
CA PRO A 108 6.53 9.42 -7.40
C PRO A 108 6.08 9.38 -5.94
N SER A 109 6.86 8.71 -5.10
CA SER A 109 6.66 8.62 -3.65
C SER A 109 5.48 7.76 -3.17
N TRP A 110 5.45 6.49 -3.55
CA TRP A 110 4.80 5.51 -2.68
C TRP A 110 5.69 5.26 -1.45
N ARG A 111 5.57 6.11 -0.42
CA ARG A 111 6.09 5.79 0.91
C ARG A 111 5.18 4.72 1.54
N PRO A 112 5.72 3.72 2.27
CA PRO A 112 4.94 2.79 3.09
C PRO A 112 4.40 3.48 4.36
N VAL A 113 3.76 4.64 4.23
CA VAL A 113 2.99 5.30 5.31
C VAL A 113 1.51 5.33 4.98
N ALA A 114 1.00 4.20 4.51
CA ALA A 114 -0.37 3.72 4.74
C ALA A 114 -0.53 2.41 3.95
N TYR A 115 -0.79 1.33 4.66
CA TYR A 115 -1.20 0.02 4.16
C TYR A 115 -1.97 0.04 2.81
N GLY A 116 -1.27 -0.05 1.68
CA GLY A 116 -1.87 -0.48 0.42
C GLY A 116 -1.97 -2.00 0.43
N ARG A 117 -3.09 -2.52 0.89
CA ARG A 117 -3.39 -3.95 0.84
C ARG A 117 -3.97 -4.24 -0.55
N ALA A 118 -3.19 -4.88 -1.41
CA ALA A 118 -3.75 -5.56 -2.57
C ALA A 118 -4.42 -6.85 -2.06
N PHE A 119 -5.75 -6.87 -2.02
CA PHE A 119 -6.49 -8.09 -1.73
C PHE A 119 -6.84 -8.78 -3.05
N LEU A 120 -6.26 -9.94 -3.30
CA LEU A 120 -6.84 -10.87 -4.27
C LEU A 120 -7.90 -11.68 -3.53
N VAL A 121 -9.15 -11.23 -3.62
CA VAL A 121 -10.29 -12.03 -3.16
C VAL A 121 -10.57 -13.10 -4.21
N THR A 122 -10.09 -14.31 -3.98
CA THR A 122 -10.51 -15.47 -4.77
C THR A 122 -11.89 -15.90 -4.27
N ARG A 123 -12.94 -15.66 -5.05
CA ARG A 123 -14.30 -16.14 -4.76
C ARG A 123 -14.30 -17.67 -4.83
N LYS A 124 -14.76 -18.36 -3.77
CA LYS A 124 -15.16 -19.77 -3.91
C LYS A 124 -16.48 -19.82 -4.69
N PRO A 125 -16.64 -20.73 -5.66
CA PRO A 125 -17.90 -20.84 -6.40
C PRO A 125 -19.03 -21.23 -5.42
N GLY A 126 -20.07 -20.38 -5.29
CA GLY A 126 -21.32 -20.75 -4.60
C GLY A 126 -21.94 -19.74 -3.62
N GLU A 127 -21.28 -18.66 -3.23
CA GLU A 127 -21.79 -17.77 -2.17
C GLU A 127 -22.53 -16.54 -2.74
N GLN A 128 -23.78 -16.32 -2.31
CA GLN A 128 -24.63 -15.15 -2.60
C GLN A 128 -25.06 -14.50 -1.26
N TRP A 129 -25.19 -13.17 -1.30
CA TRP A 129 -25.37 -12.18 -0.23
C TRP A 129 -26.49 -12.43 0.78
#